data_AF-A0A8J7JFU3-F1
#
_entry.id   AF-A0A8J7JFU3-F1
#
_cell.length_a   1.000
_cell.length_b   1.000
_cell.length_c   1.000
_cell.angle_alpha   90.00
_cell.angle_beta   90.00
_cell.angle_gamma   90.00
#
_symmetry.space_group_name_H-M   'P 1'
#
loop_
_entity.id
_entity.type
_entity.pdbx_description
1 polymer ?
#
loop_
_entity_poly.entity_id
_entity_poly.type
_entity_poly.pdbx_seq_one_letter_code
_entity_poly.pdbx_strand_id
1 'polypeptide(L)'
;LRQEKGSFASADTHRMLETFLSNGDGTFRKAWQADDFAMNGDLTDLLVGDFNGDGKTDFLRQEHGVWDDDSFNTSNLFLSNGDGTFRQMNLPENFDLKGDLTHLHMSDFNGDGKTDFLRQEKGDWDNDAFNTANAFLSLGNGSFQKVVLPEGFHLSSDNGTKLYTNNARPWEDDNIILKANSNNLTFHRGQEWLTPTGYKFVFQDDGNLVLYTPQGKPIWATGTDNTTADVFAVQTDGNVVLYDRGKPIWATDTAGHAGAYFMIQGDGNLVVYSSDNKPLFNTGTDGGRTGTFAASPEWLNKHNPQPQPQPQPPVQLHPILSYAEFSNWRNWAEYTSRNPFPSKGKNCTWYAHGRMMQLGYSEYALDSMWGNAGTWDNTAGRGAVVTGTPQVPCIAVWEIGVGGAGSVGHVGVVERVNADGSILISESNWAGTAYNTRTIYPGSRSWPSKFITIPKA
;
A
#
# COMPACT_ATOMS: atom_id res chain seq x y z
N LEU A 1 -25.24 1.81 10.33
CA LEU A 1 -26.08 1.17 11.36
C LEU A 1 -25.72 1.77 12.71
N ARG A 2 -26.69 2.01 13.60
CA ARG A 2 -26.45 2.36 15.02
C ARG A 2 -27.10 1.27 15.87
N GLN A 3 -26.32 0.64 16.73
CA GLN A 3 -26.80 -0.35 17.70
C GLN A 3 -26.59 0.18 19.11
N GLU A 4 -27.53 -0.09 20.02
CA GLU A 4 -27.39 0.30 21.41
C GLU A 4 -26.57 -0.73 22.21
N LYS A 5 -25.74 -0.23 23.16
CA LYS A 5 -24.92 -1.01 24.11
C LYS A 5 -24.98 -0.40 25.51
N GLY A 6 -24.65 -1.19 26.52
CA GLY A 6 -24.54 -0.81 27.93
C GLY A 6 -25.85 -0.34 28.56
N SER A 7 -25.80 0.79 29.27
CA SER A 7 -26.98 1.35 29.95
C SER A 7 -28.11 1.76 29.01
N PHE A 8 -27.84 1.90 27.71
CA PHE A 8 -28.87 2.19 26.70
C PHE A 8 -29.61 0.91 26.28
N ALA A 9 -28.90 -0.20 26.09
CA ALA A 9 -29.49 -1.47 25.65
C ALA A 9 -30.25 -2.24 26.74
N SER A 10 -30.03 -1.88 28.01
CA SER A 10 -30.69 -2.48 29.19
C SER A 10 -31.90 -1.67 29.67
N ALA A 11 -32.14 -0.47 29.12
CA ALA A 11 -33.16 0.46 29.61
C ALA A 11 -34.54 0.30 28.94
N ASP A 12 -34.61 -0.21 27.71
CA ASP A 12 -35.84 -0.63 27.03
C ASP A 12 -35.53 -1.64 25.90
N THR A 13 -36.56 -2.32 25.37
CA THR A 13 -36.43 -3.19 24.19
C THR A 13 -36.65 -2.44 22.87
N HIS A 14 -36.65 -1.10 22.89
CA HIS A 14 -36.99 -0.28 21.73
C HIS A 14 -35.72 0.37 21.17
N ARG A 15 -35.66 0.61 19.86
CA ARG A 15 -34.53 1.30 19.19
C ARG A 15 -33.19 0.56 19.25
N MET A 16 -33.19 -0.76 19.45
CA MET A 16 -31.95 -1.54 19.57
C MET A 16 -31.07 -1.45 18.31
N LEU A 17 -31.69 -1.30 17.12
CA LEU A 17 -31.00 -1.05 15.87
C LEU A 17 -31.70 0.04 15.05
N GLU A 18 -30.91 1.01 14.58
CA GLU A 18 -31.34 2.07 13.68
C GLU A 18 -30.51 2.08 12.40
N THR A 19 -31.19 2.27 11.27
CA THR A 19 -30.55 2.52 9.98
C THR A 19 -30.57 3.98 9.61
N PHE A 20 -29.43 4.44 9.12
CA PHE A 20 -29.24 5.76 8.56
C PHE A 20 -28.77 5.60 7.12
N LEU A 21 -29.48 6.24 6.19
CA LEU A 21 -29.10 6.27 4.78
C LEU A 21 -28.36 7.57 4.48
N SER A 22 -27.27 7.46 3.72
CA SER A 22 -26.54 8.63 3.24
C SER A 22 -27.37 9.37 2.20
N ASN A 23 -27.35 10.70 2.27
CA ASN A 23 -27.94 11.57 1.24
C ASN A 23 -26.92 11.90 0.12
N GLY A 24 -25.69 11.38 0.19
CA GLY A 24 -24.62 11.63 -0.80
C GLY A 24 -23.91 12.98 -0.65
N ASP A 25 -24.34 13.83 0.28
CA ASP A 25 -23.78 15.15 0.59
C ASP A 25 -23.05 15.19 1.94
N GLY A 26 -22.74 14.00 2.50
CA GLY A 26 -22.17 13.85 3.84
C GLY A 26 -23.19 13.89 4.98
N THR A 27 -24.48 14.13 4.70
CA THR A 27 -25.56 14.03 5.68
C THR A 27 -26.25 12.66 5.62
N PHE A 28 -26.96 12.33 6.70
CA PHE A 28 -27.69 11.07 6.84
C PHE A 28 -29.12 11.32 7.27
N ARG A 29 -30.04 10.49 6.78
CA ARG A 29 -31.42 10.42 7.26
C ARG A 29 -31.68 9.11 7.97
N LYS A 30 -32.36 9.14 9.11
CA LYS A 30 -32.88 7.92 9.74
C LYS A 30 -33.90 7.30 8.78
N ALA A 31 -33.69 6.04 8.43
CA ALA A 31 -34.50 5.33 7.45
C ALA A 31 -35.47 4.35 8.13
N TRP A 32 -34.98 3.59 9.10
CA TRP A 32 -35.80 2.59 9.78
C TRP A 32 -35.31 2.32 11.21
N GLN A 33 -36.18 1.69 11.99
CA GLN A 33 -35.96 1.26 13.36
C GLN A 33 -36.48 -0.17 13.51
N ALA A 34 -35.61 -1.07 13.99
CA ALA A 34 -35.96 -2.44 14.30
C ALA A 34 -36.15 -2.60 15.81
N ASP A 35 -37.35 -3.05 16.22
CA ASP A 35 -37.61 -3.37 17.64
C ASP A 35 -37.67 -4.89 17.89
N ASP A 36 -37.82 -5.74 16.85
CA ASP A 36 -38.18 -7.15 17.00
C ASP A 36 -37.11 -8.18 16.56
N PHE A 37 -35.85 -7.79 16.36
CA PHE A 37 -34.79 -8.71 15.88
C PHE A 37 -33.75 -9.11 16.92
N ALA A 38 -34.03 -8.92 18.22
CA ALA A 38 -33.09 -9.21 19.31
C ALA A 38 -31.69 -8.60 19.03
N MET A 39 -31.63 -7.28 18.87
CA MET A 39 -30.44 -6.53 18.44
C MET A 39 -29.69 -5.89 19.60
N ASN A 40 -29.74 -6.47 20.80
CA ASN A 40 -29.01 -5.95 21.95
C ASN A 40 -27.50 -6.05 21.68
N GLY A 41 -26.80 -4.93 21.56
CA GLY A 41 -25.37 -4.94 21.25
C GLY A 41 -24.48 -5.42 22.40
N ASP A 42 -25.02 -5.64 23.59
CA ASP A 42 -24.30 -6.31 24.69
C ASP A 42 -24.32 -7.83 24.57
N LEU A 43 -25.15 -8.38 23.68
CA LEU A 43 -25.39 -9.81 23.49
C LEU A 43 -25.36 -10.22 22.01
N THR A 44 -25.03 -9.27 21.12
CA THR A 44 -24.93 -9.53 19.68
C THR A 44 -23.81 -8.76 19.03
N ASP A 45 -23.13 -9.44 18.11
CA ASP A 45 -22.18 -8.87 17.18
C ASP A 45 -22.88 -8.61 15.83
N LEU A 46 -22.54 -7.47 15.21
CA LEU A 46 -22.98 -7.12 13.86
C LEU A 46 -21.77 -7.07 12.93
N LEU A 47 -21.77 -7.95 11.93
CA LEU A 47 -20.72 -8.03 10.91
C LEU A 47 -21.28 -7.57 9.57
N VAL A 48 -20.74 -6.50 9.00
CA VAL A 48 -21.26 -5.86 7.78
C VAL A 48 -20.57 -6.38 6.52
N GLY A 49 -21.31 -6.44 5.41
CA GLY A 49 -20.82 -6.90 4.12
C GLY A 49 -21.84 -6.71 3.00
N ASP A 50 -21.51 -7.03 1.77
CA ASP A 50 -22.44 -7.19 0.65
C ASP A 50 -22.54 -8.69 0.35
N PHE A 51 -23.41 -9.41 1.05
CA PHE A 51 -23.46 -10.88 0.99
C PHE A 51 -24.18 -11.36 -0.26
N ASN A 52 -25.01 -10.52 -0.91
CA ASN A 52 -25.73 -10.89 -2.11
C ASN A 52 -25.11 -10.36 -3.42
N GLY A 53 -24.12 -9.47 -3.34
CA GLY A 53 -23.43 -8.88 -4.48
C GLY A 53 -24.26 -7.83 -5.22
N ASP A 54 -25.26 -7.23 -4.56
CA ASP A 54 -26.16 -6.24 -5.16
C ASP A 54 -25.68 -4.78 -4.99
N GLY A 55 -24.51 -4.60 -4.36
CA GLY A 55 -23.89 -3.31 -4.10
C GLY A 55 -24.42 -2.60 -2.87
N LYS A 56 -25.30 -3.24 -2.08
CA LYS A 56 -25.84 -2.67 -0.84
C LYS A 56 -25.21 -3.32 0.38
N THR A 57 -25.13 -2.55 1.46
CA THR A 57 -24.63 -3.06 2.74
C THR A 57 -25.71 -3.88 3.45
N ASP A 58 -25.43 -5.17 3.55
CA ASP A 58 -26.09 -6.18 4.37
C ASP A 58 -25.37 -6.32 5.73
N PHE A 59 -25.87 -7.21 6.60
CA PHE A 59 -25.13 -7.59 7.81
C PHE A 59 -25.51 -8.98 8.35
N LEU A 60 -24.57 -9.63 9.03
CA LEU A 60 -24.78 -10.82 9.83
C LEU A 60 -24.88 -10.43 11.31
N ARG A 61 -25.91 -10.92 11.98
CA ARG A 61 -26.09 -10.87 13.43
C ARG A 61 -25.60 -12.19 14.02
N GLN A 62 -24.76 -12.12 15.03
CA GLN A 62 -24.26 -13.27 15.79
C GLN A 62 -24.54 -13.05 17.28
N GLU A 63 -25.09 -14.04 17.98
CA GLU A 63 -25.28 -14.00 19.43
C GLU A 63 -23.98 -14.26 20.19
N HIS A 64 -23.83 -13.62 21.34
CA HIS A 64 -22.76 -13.87 22.30
C HIS A 64 -23.26 -13.65 23.74
N GLY A 65 -22.49 -14.07 24.74
CA GLY A 65 -22.90 -14.08 26.14
C GLY A 65 -24.12 -14.96 26.38
N VAL A 66 -25.00 -14.55 27.30
CA VAL A 66 -26.14 -15.39 27.74
C VAL A 66 -27.17 -15.73 26.65
N TRP A 67 -27.15 -15.05 25.50
CA TRP A 67 -28.00 -15.41 24.36
C TRP A 67 -27.38 -16.53 23.51
N ASP A 68 -26.08 -16.73 23.61
CA ASP A 68 -25.35 -17.80 22.94
C ASP A 68 -25.25 -19.09 23.79
N ASP A 69 -25.94 -19.17 24.93
CA ASP A 69 -25.92 -20.35 25.81
C ASP A 69 -26.85 -21.50 25.34
N ASP A 70 -27.63 -21.30 24.28
CA ASP A 70 -28.49 -22.31 23.67
C ASP A 70 -28.15 -22.58 22.19
N SER A 71 -28.79 -23.55 21.54
CA SER A 71 -28.49 -23.89 20.13
C SER A 71 -29.60 -23.44 19.17
N PHE A 72 -30.19 -22.27 19.42
CA PHE A 72 -31.29 -21.76 18.63
C PHE A 72 -31.13 -20.29 18.25
N ASN A 73 -31.22 -20.02 16.95
CA ASN A 73 -31.17 -18.67 16.38
C ASN A 73 -29.86 -17.92 16.70
N THR A 74 -28.77 -18.66 16.84
CA THR A 74 -27.43 -18.14 17.17
C THR A 74 -26.94 -17.12 16.13
N SER A 75 -27.40 -17.22 14.88
CA SER A 75 -27.04 -16.24 13.86
C SER A 75 -28.09 -16.04 12.78
N ASN A 76 -28.14 -14.82 12.24
CA ASN A 76 -29.06 -14.42 11.19
C ASN A 76 -28.34 -13.52 10.18
N LEU A 77 -28.68 -13.67 8.89
CA LEU A 77 -28.25 -12.77 7.84
C LEU A 77 -29.38 -11.79 7.49
N PHE A 78 -29.06 -10.51 7.37
CA PHE A 78 -30.00 -9.44 7.03
C PHE A 78 -29.59 -8.81 5.71
N LEU A 79 -30.37 -9.10 4.66
CA LEU A 79 -30.15 -8.56 3.32
C LEU A 79 -30.88 -7.24 3.12
N SER A 80 -30.20 -6.24 2.61
CA SER A 80 -30.69 -4.88 2.46
C SER A 80 -31.70 -4.75 1.32
N ASN A 81 -32.84 -4.14 1.60
CA ASN A 81 -33.80 -3.76 0.55
C ASN A 81 -33.42 -2.44 -0.14
N GLY A 82 -32.41 -1.71 0.38
CA GLY A 82 -31.94 -0.42 -0.14
C GLY A 82 -32.72 0.80 0.34
N ASP A 83 -33.86 0.60 1.00
CA ASP A 83 -34.67 1.67 1.61
C ASP A 83 -34.40 1.86 3.12
N GLY A 84 -33.42 1.12 3.64
CA GLY A 84 -33.06 1.09 5.07
C GLY A 84 -33.71 -0.04 5.86
N THR A 85 -34.60 -0.82 5.24
CA THR A 85 -35.14 -2.06 5.79
C THR A 85 -34.34 -3.29 5.33
N PHE A 86 -34.52 -4.42 6.02
CA PHE A 86 -33.81 -5.66 5.72
C PHE A 86 -34.75 -6.86 5.68
N ARG A 87 -34.39 -7.84 4.85
CA ARG A 87 -34.97 -9.18 4.86
C ARG A 87 -34.07 -10.10 5.68
N GLN A 88 -34.59 -10.61 6.79
CA GLN A 88 -33.92 -11.62 7.62
C GLN A 88 -33.91 -12.99 6.93
N MET A 89 -32.80 -13.68 7.05
CA MET A 89 -32.56 -15.07 6.67
C MET A 89 -31.94 -15.78 7.86
N ASN A 90 -32.49 -16.94 8.24
CA ASN A 90 -31.91 -17.75 9.31
C ASN A 90 -30.75 -18.56 8.75
N LEU A 91 -29.61 -18.52 9.45
CA LEU A 91 -28.48 -19.36 9.11
C LEU A 91 -28.62 -20.74 9.79
N PRO A 92 -28.12 -21.82 9.17
CA PRO A 92 -28.15 -23.14 9.79
C PRO A 92 -27.33 -23.20 11.08
N GLU A 93 -27.88 -23.83 12.13
CA GLU A 93 -27.17 -23.99 13.42
C GLU A 93 -25.89 -24.82 13.31
N ASN A 94 -25.83 -25.76 12.37
CA ASN A 94 -24.64 -26.57 12.10
C ASN A 94 -23.49 -25.78 11.43
N PHE A 95 -23.64 -24.47 11.29
CA PHE A 95 -22.54 -23.57 10.97
C PHE A 95 -21.70 -23.26 12.22
N ASP A 96 -22.22 -23.56 13.42
CA ASP A 96 -21.53 -23.41 14.70
C ASP A 96 -20.96 -22.00 14.88
N LEU A 97 -21.82 -20.98 14.73
CA LEU A 97 -21.46 -19.55 14.73
C LEU A 97 -21.64 -18.89 16.10
N LYS A 98 -21.33 -19.60 17.18
CA LYS A 98 -21.41 -19.11 18.55
C LYS A 98 -20.43 -17.97 18.79
N GLY A 99 -20.87 -16.76 19.12
CA GLY A 99 -20.01 -15.59 19.31
C GLY A 99 -19.02 -15.74 20.46
N ASP A 100 -19.35 -16.53 21.47
CA ASP A 100 -18.45 -16.81 22.60
C ASP A 100 -17.35 -17.80 22.24
N LEU A 101 -17.58 -18.63 21.21
CA LEU A 101 -16.72 -19.75 20.85
C LEU A 101 -16.17 -19.66 19.43
N THR A 102 -16.48 -18.58 18.70
CA THR A 102 -15.95 -18.33 17.37
C THR A 102 -15.57 -16.90 17.08
N HIS A 103 -14.59 -16.73 16.20
CA HIS A 103 -14.36 -15.51 15.44
C HIS A 103 -14.92 -15.67 14.03
N LEU A 104 -15.63 -14.65 13.56
CA LEU A 104 -16.10 -14.54 12.19
C LEU A 104 -15.33 -13.45 11.47
N HIS A 105 -14.83 -13.81 10.29
CA HIS A 105 -13.94 -13.01 9.48
C HIS A 105 -14.55 -12.79 8.10
N MET A 106 -14.93 -11.55 7.78
CA MET A 106 -15.67 -11.22 6.55
C MET A 106 -14.73 -10.79 5.41
N SER A 107 -14.86 -11.37 4.22
CA SER A 107 -14.12 -10.96 3.01
C SER A 107 -14.70 -11.63 1.75
N ASP A 108 -14.30 -11.22 0.56
CA ASP A 108 -14.57 -11.95 -0.69
C ASP A 108 -13.42 -12.94 -0.94
N PHE A 109 -13.52 -14.17 -0.42
CA PHE A 109 -12.40 -15.12 -0.45
C PHE A 109 -12.26 -15.82 -1.81
N ASN A 110 -13.30 -15.81 -2.63
CA ASN A 110 -13.31 -16.47 -3.94
C ASN A 110 -13.26 -15.50 -5.14
N GLY A 111 -13.35 -14.19 -4.90
CA GLY A 111 -13.27 -13.13 -5.90
C GLY A 111 -14.54 -12.97 -6.73
N ASP A 112 -15.70 -13.42 -6.24
CA ASP A 112 -16.96 -13.40 -6.97
C ASP A 112 -17.78 -12.11 -6.77
N GLY A 113 -17.25 -11.17 -5.98
CA GLY A 113 -17.87 -9.89 -5.68
C GLY A 113 -18.90 -9.95 -4.54
N LYS A 114 -19.05 -11.09 -3.86
CA LYS A 114 -19.90 -11.23 -2.68
C LYS A 114 -19.05 -11.36 -1.41
N THR A 115 -19.62 -10.92 -0.29
CA THR A 115 -19.02 -11.15 1.01
C THR A 115 -19.23 -12.59 1.43
N ASP A 116 -18.12 -13.28 1.64
CA ASP A 116 -18.01 -14.58 2.28
C ASP A 116 -17.63 -14.39 3.77
N PHE A 117 -17.59 -15.48 4.52
CA PHE A 117 -17.04 -15.44 5.86
C PHE A 117 -16.23 -16.68 6.23
N LEU A 118 -15.22 -16.49 7.08
CA LEU A 118 -14.46 -17.56 7.69
C LEU A 118 -14.81 -17.62 9.18
N ARG A 119 -15.20 -18.80 9.64
CA ARG A 119 -15.43 -19.12 11.05
C ARG A 119 -14.18 -19.79 11.60
N GLN A 120 -13.71 -19.32 12.74
CA GLN A 120 -12.54 -19.81 13.45
C GLN A 120 -12.92 -20.09 14.91
N GLU A 121 -12.52 -21.23 15.47
CA GLU A 121 -12.76 -21.56 16.89
C GLU A 121 -11.92 -20.69 17.81
N LYS A 122 -12.51 -20.36 18.97
CA LYS A 122 -11.84 -19.71 20.11
C LYS A 122 -12.34 -20.28 21.43
N GLY A 123 -11.63 -19.98 22.51
CA GLY A 123 -12.04 -20.35 23.86
C GLY A 123 -12.15 -21.87 24.00
N ASP A 124 -13.25 -22.33 24.60
CA ASP A 124 -13.42 -23.75 24.93
C ASP A 124 -13.55 -24.67 23.70
N TRP A 125 -13.90 -24.13 22.53
CA TRP A 125 -13.93 -24.91 21.27
C TRP A 125 -12.55 -25.07 20.64
N ASP A 126 -11.61 -24.18 20.94
CA ASP A 126 -10.24 -24.25 20.44
C ASP A 126 -9.34 -25.16 21.31
N ASN A 127 -9.86 -26.33 21.67
CA ASN A 127 -9.21 -27.26 22.59
C ASN A 127 -8.54 -28.45 21.89
N ASP A 128 -8.73 -28.60 20.59
CA ASP A 128 -8.15 -29.65 19.77
C ASP A 128 -7.77 -29.14 18.36
N ALA A 129 -7.41 -30.06 17.46
CA ALA A 129 -7.00 -29.75 16.08
C ALA A 129 -8.05 -30.20 15.06
N PHE A 130 -9.32 -30.28 15.46
CA PHE A 130 -10.41 -30.77 14.63
C PHE A 130 -11.43 -29.67 14.37
N ASN A 131 -11.75 -29.43 13.09
CA ASN A 131 -12.75 -28.44 12.67
C ASN A 131 -12.46 -27.00 13.16
N THR A 132 -11.18 -26.68 13.36
CA THR A 132 -10.70 -25.41 13.93
C THR A 132 -11.12 -24.19 13.09
N ALA A 133 -11.33 -24.36 11.78
CA ALA A 133 -11.84 -23.30 10.91
C ALA A 133 -12.60 -23.82 9.69
N ASN A 134 -13.59 -23.03 9.24
CA ASN A 134 -14.34 -23.27 8.01
C ASN A 134 -14.54 -21.96 7.24
N ALA A 135 -14.49 -22.03 5.91
CA ALA A 135 -14.92 -20.93 5.05
C ALA A 135 -16.36 -21.16 4.59
N PHE A 136 -17.12 -20.09 4.46
CA PHE A 136 -18.50 -20.08 4.03
C PHE A 136 -18.63 -19.11 2.87
N LEU A 137 -18.68 -19.67 1.66
CA LEU A 137 -18.74 -18.90 0.43
C LEU A 137 -20.19 -18.54 0.10
N SER A 138 -20.48 -17.26 -0.09
CA SER A 138 -21.85 -16.81 -0.34
C SER A 138 -22.34 -17.23 -1.73
N LEU A 139 -23.55 -17.78 -1.77
CA LEU A 139 -24.25 -18.12 -3.01
C LEU A 139 -25.12 -16.96 -3.52
N GLY A 140 -25.15 -15.84 -2.80
CA GLY A 140 -25.89 -14.62 -3.14
C GLY A 140 -27.40 -14.65 -2.89
N ASN A 141 -27.95 -15.81 -2.52
CA ASN A 141 -29.37 -15.97 -2.19
C ASN A 141 -29.64 -16.03 -0.67
N GLY A 142 -28.62 -15.73 0.15
CA GLY A 142 -28.65 -15.86 1.61
C GLY A 142 -28.26 -17.26 2.12
N SER A 143 -27.81 -18.15 1.24
CA SER A 143 -27.19 -19.44 1.60
C SER A 143 -25.68 -19.41 1.35
N PHE A 144 -24.96 -20.30 2.02
CA PHE A 144 -23.51 -20.41 1.92
C PHE A 144 -23.07 -21.83 1.60
N GLN A 145 -22.03 -21.95 0.79
CA GLN A 145 -21.28 -23.19 0.62
C GLN A 145 -20.20 -23.27 1.70
N LYS A 146 -20.36 -24.22 2.63
CA LYS A 146 -19.34 -24.54 3.62
C LYS A 146 -18.16 -25.27 2.95
N VAL A 147 -16.96 -24.77 3.19
CA VAL A 147 -15.67 -25.33 2.78
C VAL A 147 -14.87 -25.61 4.04
N VAL A 148 -14.62 -26.88 4.32
CA VAL A 148 -13.79 -27.31 5.44
C VAL A 148 -12.34 -27.00 5.10
N LEU A 149 -11.65 -26.26 5.97
CA LEU A 149 -10.26 -25.91 5.76
C LEU A 149 -9.34 -27.04 6.29
N PRO A 150 -8.18 -27.27 5.65
CA PRO A 150 -7.20 -28.24 6.14
C PRO A 150 -6.70 -27.94 7.55
N GLU A 151 -6.76 -28.95 8.43
CA GLU A 151 -6.33 -28.85 9.83
C GLU A 151 -4.83 -28.53 10.00
N GLY A 152 -4.01 -28.82 8.97
CA GLY A 152 -2.59 -28.51 8.96
C GLY A 152 -2.26 -27.01 8.92
N PHE A 153 -3.27 -26.14 8.78
CA PHE A 153 -3.09 -24.69 8.83
C PHE A 153 -3.00 -24.11 10.24
N HIS A 154 -3.20 -24.92 11.29
CA HIS A 154 -3.07 -24.50 12.69
C HIS A 154 -3.86 -23.22 12.99
N LEU A 155 -5.10 -23.13 12.50
CA LEU A 155 -5.95 -21.94 12.58
C LEU A 155 -6.65 -21.80 13.94
N SER A 156 -5.99 -22.22 15.02
CA SER A 156 -6.43 -22.05 16.41
C SER A 156 -6.19 -20.59 16.83
N SER A 157 -7.22 -19.89 17.32
CA SER A 157 -7.10 -18.48 17.72
C SER A 157 -6.28 -18.29 18.99
N ASP A 158 -6.27 -19.28 19.88
CA ASP A 158 -5.71 -19.15 21.23
C ASP A 158 -4.27 -19.70 21.32
N ASN A 159 -3.85 -20.55 20.36
CA ASN A 159 -2.45 -20.97 20.20
C ASN A 159 -1.62 -20.07 19.25
N GLY A 160 -2.11 -18.87 18.93
CA GLY A 160 -1.32 -17.81 18.30
C GLY A 160 -1.45 -17.68 16.78
N THR A 161 -2.41 -18.36 16.13
CA THR A 161 -2.77 -18.09 14.73
C THR A 161 -4.05 -17.27 14.69
N LYS A 162 -3.92 -15.96 14.90
CA LYS A 162 -5.02 -15.03 14.62
C LYS A 162 -5.13 -14.86 13.10
N LEU A 163 -6.29 -15.22 12.53
CA LEU A 163 -6.58 -14.90 11.14
C LEU A 163 -6.93 -13.41 11.06
N TYR A 164 -6.22 -12.69 10.20
CA TYR A 164 -6.49 -11.28 9.97
C TYR A 164 -7.12 -11.15 8.60
N THR A 165 -8.43 -10.91 8.60
CA THR A 165 -9.12 -10.44 7.42
C THR A 165 -9.36 -8.96 7.55
N ASN A 166 -9.68 -8.32 6.42
CA ASN A 166 -9.81 -6.87 6.28
C ASN A 166 -10.93 -6.25 7.15
N ASN A 167 -11.61 -7.06 7.97
CA ASN A 167 -12.77 -6.73 8.81
C ASN A 167 -12.65 -7.22 10.27
N ALA A 168 -11.44 -7.47 10.80
CA ALA A 168 -11.28 -7.90 12.19
C ALA A 168 -11.93 -6.94 13.21
N ARG A 169 -12.53 -7.51 14.28
CA ARG A 169 -13.36 -6.82 15.30
C ARG A 169 -12.66 -5.55 15.86
N PRO A 170 -13.35 -4.39 15.96
CA PRO A 170 -12.76 -3.14 16.47
C PRO A 170 -12.40 -3.07 17.96
N TRP A 171 -12.61 -4.11 18.76
CA TRP A 171 -12.62 -3.98 20.24
C TRP A 171 -11.78 -5.00 21.02
N GLU A 172 -11.15 -6.00 20.40
CA GLU A 172 -10.43 -7.05 21.15
C GLU A 172 -8.93 -7.14 20.86
N ASP A 173 -8.41 -6.55 19.79
CA ASP A 173 -6.99 -6.28 19.61
C ASP A 173 -6.85 -5.40 18.37
N ASP A 174 -6.35 -4.18 18.50
CA ASP A 174 -6.20 -3.26 17.35
C ASP A 174 -5.03 -3.68 16.42
N ASN A 175 -4.43 -4.85 16.65
CA ASN A 175 -3.15 -5.26 16.10
C ASN A 175 -3.27 -6.50 15.18
N ILE A 176 -2.49 -6.53 14.09
CA ILE A 176 -2.29 -7.68 13.22
C ILE A 176 -0.97 -8.37 13.56
N ILE A 177 -0.98 -9.68 13.81
CA ILE A 177 0.19 -10.50 14.17
C ILE A 177 0.47 -11.53 13.06
N LEU A 178 1.69 -11.50 12.53
CA LEU A 178 2.21 -12.49 11.60
C LEU A 178 3.30 -13.28 12.32
N LYS A 179 3.08 -14.58 12.54
CA LYS A 179 4.00 -15.47 13.25
C LYS A 179 4.31 -16.71 12.43
N ALA A 180 5.58 -16.88 12.08
CA ALA A 180 6.06 -18.09 11.45
C ALA A 180 6.30 -19.17 12.52
N ASN A 181 5.66 -20.34 12.35
CA ASN A 181 5.87 -21.50 13.21
C ASN A 181 6.84 -22.49 12.55
N SER A 182 6.33 -23.47 11.80
CA SER A 182 7.15 -24.52 11.17
C SER A 182 7.73 -24.13 9.80
N ASN A 183 7.13 -23.14 9.13
CA ASN A 183 7.55 -22.62 7.82
C ASN A 183 7.51 -21.10 7.81
N ASN A 184 8.30 -20.48 6.95
CA ASN A 184 8.25 -19.04 6.72
C ASN A 184 6.88 -18.66 6.14
N LEU A 185 6.30 -17.55 6.61
CA LEU A 185 5.16 -16.92 5.96
C LEU A 185 5.69 -16.05 4.81
N THR A 186 5.10 -16.15 3.63
CA THR A 186 5.50 -15.38 2.45
C THR A 186 4.29 -14.74 1.78
N PHE A 187 4.44 -13.48 1.42
CA PHE A 187 3.40 -12.65 0.82
C PHE A 187 3.95 -11.95 -0.42
N HIS A 188 3.06 -11.63 -1.36
CA HIS A 188 3.42 -11.08 -2.66
C HIS A 188 2.82 -9.68 -2.86
N ARG A 189 3.23 -9.00 -3.94
CA ARG A 189 2.70 -7.68 -4.31
C ARG A 189 1.18 -7.70 -4.40
N GLY A 190 0.56 -6.57 -4.08
CA GLY A 190 -0.88 -6.38 -4.01
C GLY A 190 -1.49 -6.78 -2.66
N GLN A 191 -0.74 -7.46 -1.78
CA GLN A 191 -1.21 -7.80 -0.45
C GLN A 191 -1.35 -6.55 0.44
N GLU A 192 -2.45 -6.46 1.17
CA GLU A 192 -2.70 -5.41 2.15
C GLU A 192 -3.17 -5.99 3.49
N TRP A 193 -2.89 -5.25 4.56
CA TRP A 193 -3.31 -5.54 5.92
C TRP A 193 -3.90 -4.27 6.52
N LEU A 194 -5.15 -4.31 6.95
CA LEU A 194 -5.87 -3.18 7.53
C LEU A 194 -6.19 -3.46 9.00
N THR A 195 -5.63 -2.66 9.92
CA THR A 195 -5.94 -2.78 11.34
C THR A 195 -7.38 -2.32 11.62
N PRO A 196 -8.03 -2.78 12.70
CA PRO A 196 -9.37 -2.31 13.06
C PRO A 196 -9.45 -0.80 13.32
N THR A 197 -8.35 -0.18 13.73
CA THR A 197 -8.20 1.28 13.87
C THR A 197 -7.96 2.03 12.56
N GLY A 198 -7.84 1.31 11.44
CA GLY A 198 -7.76 1.85 10.09
C GLY A 198 -6.34 2.06 9.54
N TYR A 199 -5.28 1.66 10.25
CA TYR A 199 -3.92 1.73 9.70
C TYR A 199 -3.73 0.63 8.65
N LYS A 200 -3.11 1.00 7.52
CA LYS A 200 -3.01 0.10 6.38
C LYS A 200 -1.55 -0.16 6.00
N PHE A 201 -1.12 -1.41 6.07
CA PHE A 201 0.18 -1.85 5.58
C PHE A 201 0.01 -2.51 4.21
N VAL A 202 0.80 -2.11 3.21
CA VAL A 202 0.60 -2.51 1.82
C VAL A 202 1.92 -2.93 1.19
N PHE A 203 1.95 -4.10 0.55
CA PHE A 203 3.00 -4.48 -0.40
C PHE A 203 2.60 -4.01 -1.80
N GLN A 204 3.10 -2.85 -2.18
CA GLN A 204 2.70 -2.15 -3.38
C GLN A 204 3.27 -2.78 -4.65
N ASP A 205 2.59 -2.55 -5.77
CA ASP A 205 2.98 -3.05 -7.10
C ASP A 205 4.35 -2.53 -7.56
N ASP A 206 4.85 -1.45 -6.99
CA ASP A 206 6.18 -0.88 -7.28
C ASP A 206 7.32 -1.57 -6.49
N GLY A 207 7.00 -2.55 -5.63
CA GLY A 207 7.98 -3.24 -4.80
C GLY A 207 8.20 -2.62 -3.42
N ASN A 208 7.45 -1.60 -3.03
CA ASN A 208 7.55 -0.95 -1.73
C ASN A 208 6.61 -1.58 -0.70
N LEU A 209 7.04 -1.67 0.56
CA LEU A 209 6.16 -1.97 1.70
C LEU A 209 5.91 -0.67 2.45
N VAL A 210 4.65 -0.26 2.56
CA VAL A 210 4.29 1.06 3.09
C VAL A 210 3.20 0.94 4.13
N LEU A 211 3.40 1.61 5.28
CA LEU A 211 2.39 1.80 6.30
C LEU A 211 1.72 3.16 6.14
N TYR A 212 0.39 3.17 6.13
CA TYR A 212 -0.46 4.33 5.98
C TYR A 212 -1.32 4.57 7.22
N THR A 213 -1.59 5.83 7.54
CA THR A 213 -2.64 6.21 8.51
C THR A 213 -4.04 5.89 7.96
N PRO A 214 -5.09 5.91 8.83
CA PRO A 214 -6.48 5.77 8.38
C PRO A 214 -6.94 6.80 7.34
N GLN A 215 -6.26 7.96 7.27
CA GLN A 215 -6.53 9.01 6.28
C GLN A 215 -5.75 8.80 4.97
N GLY A 216 -5.04 7.68 4.81
CA GLY A 216 -4.27 7.35 3.61
C GLY A 216 -2.91 8.05 3.53
N LYS A 217 -2.37 8.58 4.63
CA LYS A 217 -1.05 9.23 4.63
C LYS A 217 0.06 8.20 4.90
N PRO A 218 1.12 8.10 4.08
CA PRO A 218 2.24 7.20 4.35
C PRO A 218 3.06 7.71 5.54
N ILE A 219 3.30 6.85 6.53
CA ILE A 219 4.04 7.14 7.77
C ILE A 219 5.32 6.32 7.90
N TRP A 220 5.42 5.20 7.19
CA TRP A 220 6.64 4.42 7.11
C TRP A 220 6.73 3.70 5.76
N ALA A 221 7.94 3.52 5.24
CA ALA A 221 8.17 2.71 4.05
C ALA A 221 9.50 1.97 4.09
N THR A 222 9.57 0.81 3.43
CA THR A 222 10.84 0.11 3.19
C THR A 222 11.74 0.85 2.22
N GLY A 223 11.23 1.83 1.46
CA GLY A 223 11.98 2.61 0.47
C GLY A 223 12.56 1.74 -0.64
N THR A 224 11.81 0.71 -1.02
CA THR A 224 12.13 -0.26 -2.07
C THR A 224 11.24 -0.09 -3.29
N ASP A 225 10.65 1.10 -3.46
CA ASP A 225 9.92 1.47 -4.66
C ASP A 225 10.80 1.37 -5.91
N ASN A 226 10.17 1.07 -7.05
CA ASN A 226 10.83 0.85 -8.33
C ASN A 226 11.83 -0.32 -8.36
N THR A 227 11.74 -1.26 -7.41
CA THR A 227 12.51 -2.52 -7.43
C THR A 227 11.69 -3.66 -8.02
N THR A 228 12.30 -4.84 -8.21
CA THR A 228 11.57 -6.07 -8.57
C THR A 228 11.24 -6.95 -7.36
N ALA A 229 11.25 -6.37 -6.15
CA ALA A 229 10.85 -7.01 -4.90
C ALA A 229 9.55 -7.81 -5.04
N ASP A 230 9.57 -9.11 -4.80
CA ASP A 230 8.47 -10.03 -5.12
C ASP A 230 7.95 -10.82 -3.92
N VAL A 231 8.72 -10.87 -2.82
CA VAL A 231 8.35 -11.64 -1.62
C VAL A 231 8.63 -10.86 -0.34
N PHE A 232 7.58 -10.59 0.44
CA PHE A 232 7.67 -10.19 1.84
C PHE A 232 7.57 -11.44 2.72
N ALA A 233 8.51 -11.65 3.63
CA ALA A 233 8.60 -12.87 4.43
C ALA A 233 8.72 -12.59 5.93
N VAL A 234 7.95 -13.33 6.73
CA VAL A 234 8.18 -13.48 8.18
C VAL A 234 8.76 -14.88 8.39
N GLN A 235 9.95 -14.95 8.95
CA GLN A 235 10.78 -16.14 8.93
C GLN A 235 10.81 -16.84 10.28
N THR A 236 10.98 -18.17 10.23
CA THR A 236 11.03 -19.05 11.42
C THR A 236 12.23 -18.76 12.32
N ASP A 237 13.28 -18.13 11.79
CA ASP A 237 14.44 -17.66 12.54
C ASP A 237 14.19 -16.34 13.29
N GLY A 238 12.99 -15.78 13.16
CA GLY A 238 12.55 -14.54 13.79
C GLY A 238 12.75 -13.29 12.95
N ASN A 239 13.31 -13.39 11.75
CA ASN A 239 13.55 -12.24 10.89
C ASN A 239 12.33 -11.87 10.04
N VAL A 240 12.26 -10.61 9.63
CA VAL A 240 11.28 -10.13 8.64
C VAL A 240 12.06 -9.54 7.47
N VAL A 241 11.81 -10.04 6.26
CA VAL A 241 12.66 -9.80 5.09
C VAL A 241 11.82 -9.51 3.86
N LEU A 242 12.23 -8.50 3.09
CA LEU A 242 11.74 -8.28 1.72
C LEU A 242 12.79 -8.76 0.73
N TYR A 243 12.35 -9.61 -0.21
CA TYR A 243 13.17 -10.21 -1.25
C TYR A 243 12.83 -9.64 -2.61
N ASP A 244 13.85 -9.55 -3.46
CA ASP A 244 13.80 -9.32 -4.90
C ASP A 244 14.41 -10.52 -5.61
N ARG A 245 13.57 -11.38 -6.18
CA ARG A 245 13.95 -12.59 -6.90
C ARG A 245 14.88 -13.49 -6.08
N GLY A 246 14.53 -13.68 -4.82
CA GLY A 246 15.29 -14.48 -3.85
C GLY A 246 16.50 -13.77 -3.22
N LYS A 247 16.81 -12.52 -3.62
CA LYS A 247 17.83 -11.70 -2.96
C LYS A 247 17.19 -10.81 -1.88
N PRO A 248 17.63 -10.84 -0.62
CA PRO A 248 17.12 -9.93 0.39
C PRO A 248 17.54 -8.50 0.07
N ILE A 249 16.58 -7.57 0.06
CA ILE A 249 16.80 -6.14 -0.22
C ILE A 249 16.43 -5.24 0.96
N TRP A 250 15.72 -5.78 1.95
CA TRP A 250 15.46 -5.14 3.23
C TRP A 250 15.22 -6.22 4.30
N ALA A 251 15.62 -5.99 5.54
CA ALA A 251 15.29 -6.85 6.66
C ALA A 251 15.21 -6.07 7.98
N THR A 252 14.59 -6.66 9.01
CA THR A 252 14.57 -6.12 10.37
C THR A 252 15.83 -6.45 11.18
N ASP A 253 16.71 -7.32 10.66
CA ASP A 253 17.92 -7.84 11.33
C ASP A 253 17.64 -8.54 12.66
N THR A 254 16.52 -9.24 12.74
CA THR A 254 16.06 -9.92 13.97
C THR A 254 16.26 -11.44 13.94
N ALA A 255 17.06 -11.92 12.98
CA ALA A 255 17.39 -13.34 12.84
C ALA A 255 18.09 -13.90 14.10
N GLY A 256 17.82 -15.18 14.40
CA GLY A 256 18.33 -15.86 15.60
C GLY A 256 17.38 -15.77 16.80
N HIS A 257 16.16 -15.29 16.59
CA HIS A 257 15.11 -15.15 17.60
C HIS A 257 13.91 -16.02 17.23
N ALA A 258 14.12 -17.34 17.19
CA ALA A 258 13.07 -18.30 16.86
C ALA A 258 11.81 -18.11 17.72
N GLY A 259 10.65 -18.14 17.06
CA GLY A 259 9.36 -17.87 17.68
C GLY A 259 9.02 -16.38 17.85
N ALA A 260 9.88 -15.47 17.38
CA ALA A 260 9.53 -14.06 17.21
C ALA A 260 8.39 -13.89 16.20
N TYR A 261 7.67 -12.78 16.33
CA TYR A 261 6.50 -12.46 15.51
C TYR A 261 6.52 -10.99 15.10
N PHE A 262 5.97 -10.72 13.91
CA PHE A 262 5.79 -9.37 13.38
C PHE A 262 4.40 -8.86 13.71
N MET A 263 4.28 -7.63 14.15
CA MET A 263 3.03 -7.01 14.57
C MET A 263 2.84 -5.68 13.86
N ILE A 264 1.70 -5.51 13.18
CA ILE A 264 1.19 -4.24 12.66
C ILE A 264 0.23 -3.72 13.71
N GLN A 265 0.66 -2.69 14.43
CA GLN A 265 -0.06 -2.20 15.60
C GLN A 265 -1.13 -1.19 15.21
N GLY A 266 -2.24 -1.21 15.94
CA GLY A 266 -3.36 -0.30 15.73
C GLY A 266 -3.09 1.15 16.07
N ASP A 267 -1.95 1.44 16.67
CA ASP A 267 -1.44 2.78 16.94
C ASP A 267 -0.56 3.34 15.80
N GLY A 268 -0.35 2.57 14.74
CA GLY A 268 0.44 2.95 13.58
C GLY A 268 1.92 2.57 13.66
N ASN A 269 2.30 1.57 14.46
CA ASN A 269 3.68 1.09 14.59
C ASN A 269 3.85 -0.32 13.99
N LEU A 270 5.01 -0.62 13.39
CA LEU A 270 5.37 -2.01 13.02
C LEU A 270 6.44 -2.48 14.00
N VAL A 271 6.25 -3.66 14.59
CA VAL A 271 7.17 -4.19 15.61
C VAL A 271 7.47 -5.65 15.35
N VAL A 272 8.73 -6.06 15.53
CA VAL A 272 9.07 -7.47 15.72
C VAL A 272 9.27 -7.69 17.21
N TYR A 273 8.51 -8.61 17.78
CA TYR A 273 8.66 -9.03 19.17
C TYR A 273 9.31 -10.41 19.24
N SER A 274 10.16 -10.64 20.23
CA SER A 274 10.63 -11.97 20.59
C SER A 274 9.50 -12.84 21.14
N SER A 275 9.75 -14.14 21.28
CA SER A 275 8.79 -15.09 21.87
C SER A 275 8.44 -14.80 23.33
N ASP A 276 9.26 -14.03 24.04
CA ASP A 276 9.01 -13.50 25.39
C ASP A 276 8.51 -12.05 25.39
N ASN A 277 7.94 -11.57 24.28
CA ASN A 277 7.30 -10.26 24.10
C ASN A 277 8.23 -9.04 24.29
N LYS A 278 9.53 -9.19 24.03
CA LYS A 278 10.46 -8.05 24.02
C LYS A 278 10.56 -7.48 22.60
N PRO A 279 10.48 -6.15 22.42
CA PRO A 279 10.62 -5.55 21.09
C PRO A 279 12.07 -5.71 20.60
N LEU A 280 12.23 -6.30 19.42
CA LEU A 280 13.50 -6.52 18.72
C LEU A 280 13.73 -5.49 17.61
N PHE A 281 12.65 -5.08 16.95
CA PHE A 281 12.62 -4.02 15.94
C PHE A 281 11.33 -3.21 16.10
N ASN A 282 11.37 -1.90 15.86
CA ASN A 282 10.16 -1.10 15.70
C ASN A 282 10.38 0.07 14.73
N THR A 283 9.30 0.55 14.12
CA THR A 283 9.36 1.71 13.20
C THR A 283 9.29 3.05 13.92
N GLY A 284 8.88 3.08 15.19
CA GLY A 284 8.77 4.29 15.99
C GLY A 284 7.74 5.27 15.45
N THR A 285 6.69 4.75 14.81
CA THR A 285 5.61 5.53 14.17
C THR A 285 4.33 5.62 14.99
N ASP A 286 4.40 5.15 16.24
CA ASP A 286 3.34 5.24 17.24
C ASP A 286 2.80 6.68 17.39
N GLY A 287 1.47 6.79 17.57
CA GLY A 287 0.82 8.04 18.01
C GLY A 287 0.68 9.12 16.93
N GLY A 288 0.63 8.76 15.64
CA GLY A 288 0.30 9.70 14.57
C GLY A 288 1.45 10.62 14.14
N ARG A 289 2.70 10.18 14.30
CA ARG A 289 3.88 10.90 13.79
C ARG A 289 3.76 11.09 12.27
N THR A 290 4.05 12.30 11.81
CA THR A 290 3.69 12.76 10.45
C THR A 290 4.85 12.77 9.46
N GLY A 291 6.05 12.37 9.88
CA GLY A 291 7.19 12.14 8.99
C GLY A 291 7.18 10.71 8.48
N THR A 292 7.40 10.52 7.18
CA THR A 292 7.61 9.17 6.61
C THR A 292 9.02 8.72 6.98
N PHE A 293 9.14 7.79 7.93
CA PHE A 293 10.42 7.18 8.24
C PHE A 293 10.73 6.11 7.18
N ALA A 294 11.82 6.28 6.44
CA ALA A 294 12.31 5.27 5.53
C ALA A 294 13.24 4.34 6.31
N ALA A 295 12.94 3.04 6.35
CA ALA A 295 13.89 2.07 6.90
C ALA A 295 15.09 1.81 5.97
N SER A 296 15.02 2.32 4.73
CA SER A 296 15.89 1.93 3.60
C SER A 296 17.29 2.52 3.56
N PRO A 297 17.56 3.79 3.94
CA PRO A 297 18.89 4.35 3.68
C PRO A 297 19.98 3.72 4.56
N GLU A 298 19.65 3.40 5.81
CA GLU A 298 20.62 2.92 6.80
C GLU A 298 20.81 1.40 6.72
N TRP A 299 19.76 0.62 6.47
CA TRP A 299 19.86 -0.83 6.32
C TRP A 299 20.61 -1.23 5.04
N LEU A 300 20.31 -0.59 3.90
CA LEU A 300 21.02 -0.81 2.64
C LEU A 300 22.52 -0.47 2.79
N ASN A 301 22.85 0.61 3.50
CA ASN A 301 24.24 1.00 3.77
C ASN A 301 24.97 0.06 4.74
N LYS A 302 24.26 -0.58 5.66
CA LYS A 302 24.83 -1.48 6.69
C LYS A 302 25.04 -2.92 6.18
N HIS A 303 24.10 -3.45 5.40
CA HIS A 303 24.10 -4.86 4.95
C HIS A 303 24.52 -5.04 3.51
N ASN A 304 24.57 -3.94 2.75
CA ASN A 304 25.20 -3.90 1.44
C ASN A 304 26.06 -2.62 1.37
N PRO A 305 27.11 -2.51 2.22
CA PRO A 305 27.94 -1.31 2.24
C PRO A 305 28.40 -1.04 0.82
N GLN A 306 28.09 0.16 0.31
CA GLN A 306 28.79 0.67 -0.85
C GLN A 306 30.29 0.44 -0.56
N PRO A 307 31.03 -0.28 -1.43
CA PRO A 307 32.44 -0.48 -1.20
C PRO A 307 33.06 0.88 -0.88
N GLN A 308 33.89 0.98 0.19
CA GLN A 308 34.87 2.07 0.23
C GLN A 308 35.50 2.11 -1.16
N PRO A 309 35.64 3.29 -1.80
CA PRO A 309 36.02 3.37 -3.20
C PRO A 309 37.41 2.76 -3.40
N GLN A 310 37.46 1.47 -3.64
CA GLN A 310 38.52 0.79 -4.35
C GLN A 310 38.19 0.94 -5.83
N PRO A 311 39.20 1.24 -6.66
CA PRO A 311 38.97 1.70 -8.02
C PRO A 311 38.18 0.64 -8.78
N GLN A 312 36.93 0.96 -9.14
CA GLN A 312 36.12 0.09 -9.97
C GLN A 312 36.81 -0.03 -11.35
N PRO A 313 36.90 -1.24 -11.92
CA PRO A 313 37.12 -1.37 -13.35
C PRO A 313 36.00 -0.61 -14.07
N PRO A 314 36.31 0.20 -15.09
CA PRO A 314 35.46 1.30 -15.50
C PRO A 314 34.13 0.80 -16.08
N VAL A 315 33.04 0.94 -15.31
CA VAL A 315 31.75 1.25 -15.94
C VAL A 315 31.91 2.69 -16.42
N GLN A 316 31.81 2.89 -17.72
CA GLN A 316 31.99 4.20 -18.34
C GLN A 316 30.81 5.10 -17.93
N LEU A 317 30.85 5.64 -16.71
CA LEU A 317 30.14 6.85 -16.33
C LEU A 317 30.59 7.89 -17.35
N HIS A 318 29.72 8.28 -18.27
CA HIS A 318 29.97 9.53 -18.96
C HIS A 318 29.95 10.61 -17.89
N PRO A 319 31.09 11.28 -17.60
CA PRO A 319 31.10 12.35 -16.63
C PRO A 319 30.02 13.37 -16.98
N ILE A 320 29.50 14.08 -15.97
CA ILE A 320 28.75 15.30 -16.23
C ILE A 320 29.63 16.16 -17.12
N LEU A 321 29.15 16.54 -18.31
CA LEU A 321 29.98 17.24 -19.28
C LEU A 321 30.56 18.49 -18.62
N SER A 322 31.86 18.66 -18.67
CA SER A 322 32.48 19.96 -18.42
C SER A 322 32.16 20.91 -19.58
N TYR A 323 32.29 22.21 -19.35
CA TYR A 323 32.16 23.19 -20.42
C TYR A 323 33.13 22.92 -21.59
N ALA A 324 34.33 22.40 -21.30
CA ALA A 324 35.32 22.03 -22.30
C ALA A 324 34.89 20.80 -23.12
N GLU A 325 34.37 19.76 -22.47
CA GLU A 325 33.83 18.57 -23.15
C GLU A 325 32.61 18.92 -23.99
N PHE A 326 31.68 19.73 -23.45
CA PHE A 326 30.59 20.28 -24.22
C PHE A 326 31.12 21.07 -25.42
N SER A 327 32.12 21.94 -25.26
CA SER A 327 32.71 22.74 -26.34
C SER A 327 33.38 21.90 -27.43
N ASN A 328 33.84 20.69 -27.10
CA ASN A 328 34.39 19.72 -28.05
C ASN A 328 33.36 18.70 -28.56
N TRP A 329 32.17 18.67 -27.98
CA TRP A 329 31.09 17.76 -28.39
C TRP A 329 30.66 18.08 -29.83
N ARG A 330 30.84 17.11 -30.74
CA ARG A 330 30.57 17.32 -32.17
C ARG A 330 29.07 17.55 -32.41
N ASN A 331 28.71 18.36 -33.40
CA ASN A 331 27.35 18.39 -33.95
C ASN A 331 27.13 17.10 -34.75
N TRP A 332 26.60 16.05 -34.14
CA TRP A 332 26.24 14.84 -34.89
C TRP A 332 24.86 15.07 -35.50
N ALA A 333 24.77 14.89 -36.82
CA ALA A 333 23.52 15.02 -37.57
C ALA A 333 22.46 13.97 -37.16
N GLU A 334 22.88 12.86 -36.55
CA GLU A 334 21.98 11.78 -36.10
C GLU A 334 21.04 12.22 -34.95
N TYR A 335 21.44 13.12 -34.05
CA TYR A 335 20.58 13.64 -32.95
C TYR A 335 19.49 14.64 -33.41
N THR A 336 19.30 14.82 -34.72
CA THR A 336 18.65 16.03 -35.26
C THR A 336 17.69 15.83 -36.42
N SER A 337 17.43 14.60 -36.87
CA SER A 337 16.58 14.41 -38.05
C SER A 337 15.14 14.95 -37.86
N ARG A 338 14.68 15.10 -36.60
CA ARG A 338 13.38 15.69 -36.23
C ARG A 338 13.44 16.81 -35.18
N ASN A 339 14.63 17.20 -34.70
CA ASN A 339 14.79 18.34 -33.80
C ASN A 339 14.95 19.62 -34.64
N PRO A 340 14.03 20.60 -34.56
CA PRO A 340 14.01 21.75 -35.47
C PRO A 340 15.21 22.71 -35.32
N PHE A 341 16.09 22.54 -34.31
CA PHE A 341 17.20 23.46 -34.05
C PHE A 341 18.53 22.73 -33.79
N PRO A 342 19.28 22.35 -34.85
CA PRO A 342 20.52 21.59 -34.74
C PRO A 342 21.74 22.46 -34.37
N SER A 343 21.58 23.39 -33.43
CA SER A 343 22.61 24.36 -33.06
C SER A 343 23.10 24.14 -31.63
N LYS A 344 24.24 23.46 -31.51
CA LYS A 344 25.01 23.38 -30.27
C LYS A 344 25.16 24.74 -29.61
N GLY A 345 24.89 24.77 -28.30
CA GLY A 345 25.06 25.96 -27.47
C GLY A 345 23.96 27.00 -27.62
N LYS A 346 22.97 26.77 -28.50
CA LYS A 346 21.91 27.73 -28.80
C LYS A 346 20.51 27.17 -28.56
N ASN A 347 20.39 25.89 -28.20
CA ASN A 347 19.09 25.29 -27.92
C ASN A 347 19.17 24.23 -26.81
N CYS A 348 18.27 24.35 -25.84
CA CYS A 348 18.10 23.42 -24.73
C CYS A 348 17.56 22.04 -25.17
N THR A 349 16.65 22.00 -26.14
CA THR A 349 16.06 20.73 -26.64
C THR A 349 17.11 19.88 -27.35
N TRP A 350 17.97 20.52 -28.17
CA TRP A 350 19.11 19.86 -28.82
C TRP A 350 20.04 19.22 -27.81
N TYR A 351 20.38 19.97 -26.76
CA TYR A 351 21.25 19.48 -25.71
C TYR A 351 20.64 18.30 -24.95
N ALA A 352 19.39 18.44 -24.48
CA ALA A 352 18.73 17.41 -23.69
C ALA A 352 18.55 16.10 -24.47
N HIS A 353 18.13 16.18 -25.73
CA HIS A 353 18.01 15.02 -26.64
C HIS A 353 19.36 14.31 -26.80
N GLY A 354 20.39 15.05 -27.24
CA GLY A 354 21.71 14.47 -27.47
C GLY A 354 22.38 13.93 -26.21
N ARG A 355 22.17 14.57 -25.05
CA ARG A 355 22.76 14.13 -23.78
C ARG A 355 22.12 12.83 -23.31
N MET A 356 20.80 12.69 -23.42
CA MET A 356 20.13 11.43 -23.09
C MET A 356 20.58 10.29 -24.01
N MET A 357 20.73 10.53 -25.32
CA MET A 357 21.27 9.50 -26.22
C MET A 357 22.74 9.18 -25.96
N GLN A 358 23.57 10.17 -25.62
CA GLN A 358 24.96 9.93 -25.17
C GLN A 358 24.99 9.03 -23.93
N LEU A 359 24.00 9.15 -23.05
CA LEU A 359 23.84 8.31 -21.87
C LEU A 359 23.22 6.92 -22.17
N GLY A 360 22.93 6.60 -23.44
CA GLY A 360 22.39 5.31 -23.88
C GLY A 360 20.88 5.18 -23.79
N TYR A 361 20.14 6.30 -23.79
CA TYR A 361 18.68 6.30 -23.75
C TYR A 361 18.05 6.34 -25.13
N SER A 362 16.82 5.80 -25.23
CA SER A 362 16.15 5.52 -26.49
C SER A 362 15.89 6.79 -27.33
N GLU A 363 16.55 6.87 -28.48
CA GLU A 363 16.27 7.85 -29.53
C GLU A 363 14.79 7.80 -29.94
N TYR A 364 14.23 6.59 -30.06
CA TYR A 364 12.85 6.39 -30.47
C TYR A 364 11.88 7.13 -29.54
N ALA A 365 12.12 7.08 -28.22
CA ALA A 365 11.33 7.80 -27.24
C ALA A 365 11.57 9.31 -27.30
N LEU A 366 12.83 9.74 -27.37
CA LEU A 366 13.20 11.16 -27.48
C LEU A 366 12.59 11.83 -28.73
N ASP A 367 12.46 11.10 -29.83
CA ASP A 367 11.85 11.54 -31.08
C ASP A 367 10.33 11.75 -31.00
N SER A 368 9.69 11.42 -29.88
CA SER A 368 8.30 11.81 -29.62
C SER A 368 8.17 13.26 -29.15
N MET A 369 9.23 13.84 -28.58
CA MET A 369 9.21 15.18 -27.98
C MET A 369 9.54 16.26 -29.03
N TRP A 370 8.53 16.64 -29.80
CA TRP A 370 8.65 17.64 -30.85
C TRP A 370 8.25 19.04 -30.37
N GLY A 371 8.81 20.07 -31.00
CA GLY A 371 8.45 21.46 -30.73
C GLY A 371 9.24 22.11 -29.59
N ASN A 372 8.60 23.06 -28.91
CA ASN A 372 9.23 23.92 -27.90
C ASN A 372 9.42 23.17 -26.58
N ALA A 373 10.48 23.53 -25.85
CA ALA A 373 10.90 22.88 -24.61
C ALA A 373 9.77 22.78 -23.56
N GLY A 374 9.00 23.85 -23.37
CA GLY A 374 7.88 23.88 -22.42
C GLY A 374 6.65 23.06 -22.81
N THR A 375 6.73 22.24 -23.86
CA THR A 375 5.65 21.34 -24.31
C THR A 375 6.09 19.88 -24.41
N TRP A 376 7.31 19.57 -23.99
CA TRP A 376 7.87 18.21 -24.09
C TRP A 376 7.14 17.21 -23.20
N ASP A 377 6.59 17.65 -22.08
CA ASP A 377 5.72 16.85 -21.23
C ASP A 377 4.41 16.48 -21.93
N ASN A 378 3.84 17.37 -22.75
CA ASN A 378 2.62 17.09 -23.51
C ASN A 378 2.83 16.12 -24.69
N THR A 379 4.07 15.99 -25.17
CA THR A 379 4.43 15.20 -26.37
C THR A 379 5.28 13.97 -26.05
N ALA A 380 5.71 13.82 -24.78
CA ALA A 380 6.38 12.63 -24.29
C ALA A 380 5.51 11.39 -24.54
N GLY A 381 6.08 10.39 -25.20
CA GLY A 381 5.41 9.18 -25.61
C GLY A 381 6.42 8.10 -25.93
N ARG A 382 5.98 7.03 -26.61
CA ARG A 382 6.85 5.89 -27.01
C ARG A 382 7.66 5.31 -25.83
N GLY A 383 7.01 5.19 -24.68
CA GLY A 383 7.60 4.65 -23.45
C GLY A 383 8.25 5.69 -22.54
N ALA A 384 8.35 6.96 -22.95
CA ALA A 384 8.69 8.03 -22.02
C ALA A 384 7.54 8.27 -21.02
N VAL A 385 7.86 8.49 -19.75
CA VAL A 385 6.87 8.71 -18.69
C VAL A 385 7.07 10.08 -18.04
N VAL A 386 5.99 10.86 -17.98
CA VAL A 386 5.95 12.17 -17.32
C VAL A 386 5.62 11.98 -15.83
N THR A 387 6.40 12.61 -14.97
CA THR A 387 6.33 12.45 -13.51
C THR A 387 6.52 13.79 -12.80
N GLY A 388 6.01 13.90 -11.56
CA GLY A 388 6.26 15.03 -10.67
C GLY A 388 7.56 14.92 -9.85
N THR A 389 8.21 13.76 -9.88
CA THR A 389 9.40 13.42 -9.08
C THR A 389 10.61 13.17 -10.01
N PRO A 390 11.79 13.75 -9.72
CA PRO A 390 12.98 13.54 -10.54
C PRO A 390 13.54 12.12 -10.41
N GLN A 391 14.03 11.55 -11.52
CA GLN A 391 14.79 10.30 -11.57
C GLN A 391 16.10 10.54 -12.33
N VAL A 392 17.16 9.77 -12.08
CA VAL A 392 18.47 10.02 -12.70
C VAL A 392 18.80 8.95 -13.76
N PRO A 393 19.19 9.36 -14.98
CA PRO A 393 18.94 10.65 -15.61
C PRO A 393 17.48 10.78 -16.09
N CYS A 394 16.93 11.98 -16.02
CA CYS A 394 15.65 12.35 -16.64
C CYS A 394 15.73 13.76 -17.21
N ILE A 395 14.71 14.18 -17.95
CA ILE A 395 14.61 15.55 -18.48
C ILE A 395 13.72 16.37 -17.54
N ALA A 396 14.25 17.47 -17.01
CA ALA A 396 13.48 18.49 -16.31
C ALA A 396 12.86 19.46 -17.31
N VAL A 397 11.56 19.74 -17.17
CA VAL A 397 10.78 20.62 -18.05
C VAL A 397 10.31 21.84 -17.29
N TRP A 398 10.59 23.03 -17.82
CA TRP A 398 9.98 24.29 -17.40
C TRP A 398 9.00 24.74 -18.47
N GLU A 399 7.72 24.81 -18.11
CA GLU A 399 6.71 25.42 -18.95
C GLU A 399 6.94 26.94 -19.08
N ILE A 400 6.21 27.58 -19.99
CA ILE A 400 6.34 29.01 -20.29
C ILE A 400 6.13 29.84 -19.02
N GLY A 401 7.11 30.67 -18.66
CA GLY A 401 7.06 31.55 -17.49
C GLY A 401 7.44 30.90 -16.15
N VAL A 402 7.70 29.59 -16.10
CA VAL A 402 8.08 28.88 -14.87
C VAL A 402 9.59 28.96 -14.67
N GLY A 403 10.05 29.22 -13.44
CA GLY A 403 11.47 29.19 -13.09
C GLY A 403 12.38 30.19 -13.81
N GLY A 404 11.81 31.19 -14.46
CA GLY A 404 12.52 32.15 -15.31
C GLY A 404 12.61 31.73 -16.78
N ALA A 405 11.92 30.66 -17.19
CA ALA A 405 11.85 30.23 -18.58
C ALA A 405 11.06 31.23 -19.44
N GLY A 406 11.57 31.47 -20.66
CA GLY A 406 10.98 32.43 -21.60
C GLY A 406 9.74 31.91 -22.33
N SER A 407 9.40 32.54 -23.46
CA SER A 407 8.19 32.28 -24.26
C SER A 407 8.12 30.89 -24.92
N VAL A 408 9.18 30.07 -24.81
CA VAL A 408 9.25 28.71 -25.36
C VAL A 408 9.46 27.64 -24.29
N GLY A 409 9.43 28.03 -23.00
CA GLY A 409 9.82 27.16 -21.90
C GLY A 409 11.31 26.82 -21.91
N HIS A 410 11.70 25.78 -21.17
CA HIS A 410 13.09 25.30 -21.11
C HIS A 410 13.17 23.83 -20.70
N VAL A 411 14.26 23.15 -21.09
CA VAL A 411 14.55 21.78 -20.66
C VAL A 411 16.02 21.61 -20.28
N GLY A 412 16.29 20.72 -19.33
CA GLY A 412 17.64 20.33 -18.92
C GLY A 412 17.67 18.86 -18.51
N VAL A 413 18.85 18.26 -18.45
CA VAL A 413 19.01 16.87 -17.99
C VAL A 413 19.34 16.86 -16.52
N VAL A 414 18.58 16.12 -15.73
CA VAL A 414 18.89 15.84 -14.32
C VAL A 414 20.04 14.86 -14.28
N GLU A 415 21.23 15.35 -13.93
CA GLU A 415 22.44 14.53 -13.84
C GLU A 415 22.58 13.88 -12.47
N ARG A 416 21.95 14.45 -11.43
CA ARG A 416 21.96 13.92 -10.06
C ARG A 416 20.78 14.46 -9.25
N VAL A 417 20.25 13.62 -8.36
CA VAL A 417 19.39 14.02 -7.24
C VAL A 417 20.24 13.90 -5.96
N ASN A 418 20.39 14.99 -5.22
CA ASN A 418 21.16 15.03 -3.98
C ASN A 418 20.30 14.54 -2.81
N ALA A 419 20.94 14.18 -1.69
CA ALA A 419 20.27 13.65 -0.50
C ALA A 419 19.24 14.62 0.11
N ASP A 420 19.40 15.93 -0.08
CA ASP A 420 18.47 16.97 0.36
C ASP A 420 17.28 17.17 -0.60
N GLY A 421 17.16 16.33 -1.63
CA GLY A 421 16.14 16.42 -2.68
C GLY A 421 16.45 17.45 -3.78
N SER A 422 17.53 18.23 -3.67
CA SER A 422 17.93 19.14 -4.73
C SER A 422 18.46 18.40 -5.96
N ILE A 423 18.26 18.97 -7.15
CA ILE A 423 18.69 18.37 -8.42
C ILE A 423 19.87 19.14 -8.99
N LEU A 424 20.92 18.43 -9.41
CA LEU A 424 21.94 18.97 -10.29
C LEU A 424 21.52 18.71 -11.72
N ILE A 425 21.35 19.78 -12.49
CA ILE A 425 21.03 19.70 -13.91
C ILE A 425 22.22 20.11 -14.77
N SER A 426 22.27 19.60 -16.00
CA SER A 426 23.06 20.12 -17.10
C SER A 426 22.11 20.67 -18.19
N GLU A 427 22.45 21.80 -18.79
CA GLU A 427 21.57 22.48 -19.74
C GLU A 427 22.35 23.36 -20.73
N SER A 428 21.69 23.72 -21.84
CA SER A 428 22.22 24.63 -22.84
C SER A 428 21.26 25.80 -23.08
N ASN A 429 21.81 26.96 -23.41
CA ASN A 429 21.08 28.19 -23.75
C ASN A 429 20.16 28.73 -22.64
N TRP A 430 20.48 28.46 -21.37
CA TRP A 430 19.85 29.17 -20.26
C TRP A 430 20.51 30.53 -20.06
N ALA A 431 19.70 31.60 -20.06
CA ALA A 431 20.18 32.99 -19.93
C ALA A 431 21.31 33.36 -20.91
N GLY A 432 21.30 32.78 -22.12
CA GLY A 432 22.33 33.01 -23.15
C GLY A 432 23.65 32.26 -22.92
N THR A 433 23.73 31.41 -21.91
CA THR A 433 24.91 30.59 -21.63
C THR A 433 24.87 29.33 -22.48
N ALA A 434 25.93 29.10 -23.27
CA ALA A 434 25.97 27.97 -24.21
C ALA A 434 25.84 26.61 -23.50
N TYR A 435 26.44 26.48 -22.31
CA TYR A 435 26.31 25.30 -21.48
C TYR A 435 26.59 25.66 -20.03
N ASN A 436 25.80 25.12 -19.12
CA ASN A 436 26.08 25.23 -17.69
C ASN A 436 25.48 24.04 -16.93
N THR A 437 25.92 23.90 -15.69
CA THR A 437 25.27 23.07 -14.68
C THR A 437 24.82 23.93 -13.51
N ARG A 438 23.69 23.61 -12.89
CA ARG A 438 23.28 24.27 -11.64
C ARG A 438 22.48 23.33 -10.75
N THR A 439 22.50 23.63 -9.46
CA THR A 439 21.66 22.94 -8.47
C THR A 439 20.37 23.72 -8.25
N ILE A 440 19.24 23.01 -8.22
CA ILE A 440 17.91 23.58 -8.02
C ILE A 440 17.27 22.88 -6.82
N TYR A 441 16.71 23.66 -5.91
CA TYR A 441 16.17 23.17 -4.65
C TYR A 441 14.64 22.96 -4.72
N PRO A 442 14.11 21.92 -4.07
CA PRO A 442 12.67 21.65 -4.00
C PRO A 442 11.90 22.86 -3.46
N GLY A 443 10.72 23.12 -4.03
CA GLY A 443 9.86 24.24 -3.61
C GLY A 443 10.37 25.63 -3.98
N SER A 444 11.56 25.76 -4.57
CA SER A 444 12.03 27.05 -5.09
C SER A 444 11.22 27.48 -6.32
N ARG A 445 11.14 28.79 -6.59
CA ARG A 445 10.49 29.31 -7.81
C ARG A 445 11.12 28.78 -9.10
N SER A 446 12.35 28.28 -9.03
CA SER A 446 13.11 27.69 -10.14
C SER A 446 12.89 26.19 -10.30
N TRP A 447 12.07 25.54 -9.46
CA TRP A 447 11.76 24.12 -9.59
C TRP A 447 11.05 23.83 -10.94
N PRO A 448 11.39 22.74 -11.64
CA PRO A 448 10.73 22.37 -12.91
C PRO A 448 9.23 22.13 -12.75
N SER A 449 8.48 22.35 -13.83
CA SER A 449 7.05 21.99 -13.91
C SER A 449 6.86 20.48 -13.82
N LYS A 450 7.68 19.71 -14.56
CA LYS A 450 7.60 18.25 -14.71
C LYS A 450 8.96 17.63 -14.96
N PHE A 451 9.02 16.30 -14.83
CA PHE A 451 10.15 15.47 -15.22
C PHE A 451 9.71 14.42 -16.23
N ILE A 452 10.58 14.07 -17.18
CA ILE A 452 10.32 13.04 -18.20
C ILE A 452 11.41 11.99 -18.11
N THR A 453 11.01 10.75 -17.82
CA THR A 453 11.89 9.58 -17.80
C THR A 453 11.90 8.94 -19.17
N ILE A 454 13.07 8.50 -19.62
CA ILE A 454 13.26 7.91 -20.95
C ILE A 454 13.64 6.44 -20.77
N PRO A 455 13.09 5.51 -21.55
CA PRO A 455 13.54 4.12 -21.53
C PRO A 455 14.96 3.99 -22.11
N LYS A 456 15.72 2.98 -21.68
CA LYS A 456 17.02 2.68 -22.30
C LYS A 456 16.84 2.23 -23.76
N ALA A 457 17.84 2.53 -24.60
CA ALA A 457 17.85 2.19 -26.02
C ALA A 457 17.95 0.69 -26.27
#